data_AF-A0A9D5NS65-F1
#
_entry.id   AF-A0A9D5NS65-F1
#
_cell.length_a   1.000
_cell.length_b   1.000
_cell.length_c   1.000
_cell.angle_alpha   90.00
_cell.angle_beta   90.00
_cell.angle_gamma   90.00
#
_symmetry.space_group_name_H-M   'P 1'
#
loop_
_entity.id
_entity.type
_entity.pdbx_description
1 polymer ?
#
loop_
_entity_poly.entity_id
_entity_poly.type
_entity_poly.pdbx_seq_one_letter_code
_entity_poly.pdbx_strand_id
1 'polypeptide(L)'
;MSPLTLETPEMKAELVDLPELNSTRLDMVSPSESPKMDFDFFKSKTNPGVKPYKFMDDMTFVGIPLFVAGWAIKGDKAMFRVNAKAEQGGKKNTQLLTDFKTGIDDYTQFFGPAMVVGLKLGGYEGRSDWPRLLASSLMSYGIMAGLVNGIKYTAKEMRPDGSSANSWPSGHTATAFVGASLLHKEYGLTRSPWWSVAGYGVATATGVMRVLNNRHWISDVMSGAGIGIMSTELGYALCDLLFKQKGLLRNDLILNSENPSFFSISMGVGLGSKDLEFEDNGDKRTIKFRAATVVDAEGAYFFNKYIGVGGRLRVRAQSAKDFGDFTDYAAWEDMYAWEGLRTTYQTLKPEDYPATSTEIENWVTYMNKIGYDMNSETAWNANAPVTDIYGTVKSDHITEFTGSVGVYFNLPLSSHFALGTKALIGRSITQELDIDGHAEGNKKDISYSMTLDNRPNQQIDGNPSLSINNLEYPNNTGEKWTEDWEYLTIGAESSTSFGTGISLTYKYKSNFSWRLFCDYDYTRKNFTAKYDPFHFMEKGVTSGANVLMETVGDYADGLGFEAREYKMKKHMNYVTLGLSFLVNL
;
A
#
# COMPACT_ATOMS: atom_id res chain seq x y z
N MET A 1 28.50 -45.69 -5.21
CA MET A 1 28.55 -44.73 -4.09
C MET A 1 27.23 -44.82 -3.37
N SER A 2 27.25 -45.36 -2.16
CA SER A 2 26.06 -45.62 -1.34
C SER A 2 25.75 -44.39 -0.47
N PRO A 3 24.47 -44.11 -0.17
CA PRO A 3 24.07 -42.91 0.56
C PRO A 3 24.48 -42.96 2.05
N LEU A 4 24.86 -41.81 2.60
CA LEU A 4 25.17 -41.65 4.04
C LEU A 4 23.87 -41.74 4.87
N THR A 5 23.82 -42.72 5.77
CA THR A 5 22.85 -42.84 6.87
C THR A 5 23.42 -42.18 8.13
N LEU A 6 22.69 -41.22 8.70
CA LEU A 6 22.99 -40.65 10.02
C LEU A 6 22.31 -41.49 11.10
N GLU A 7 23.08 -42.13 11.99
CA GLU A 7 22.56 -42.76 13.21
C GLU A 7 22.53 -41.72 14.35
N THR A 8 21.37 -41.53 14.98
CA THR A 8 21.22 -40.73 16.20
C THR A 8 21.28 -41.65 17.43
N PRO A 9 22.07 -41.33 18.48
CA PRO A 9 22.15 -42.17 19.67
C PRO A 9 20.91 -42.02 20.56
N GLU A 10 20.38 -43.15 21.03
CA GLU A 10 19.32 -43.20 22.06
C GLU A 10 19.87 -42.73 23.41
N MET A 11 19.30 -41.66 23.97
CA MET A 11 19.55 -41.26 25.35
C MET A 11 18.61 -42.01 26.30
N LYS A 12 19.16 -42.98 27.04
CA LYS A 12 18.51 -43.55 28.24
C LYS A 12 19.00 -42.79 29.47
N ALA A 13 18.07 -42.26 30.26
CA ALA A 13 18.38 -41.63 31.54
C ALA A 13 18.42 -42.72 32.62
N GLU A 14 19.60 -43.00 33.17
CA GLU A 14 19.75 -43.73 34.43
C GLU A 14 19.92 -42.72 35.58
N LEU A 15 19.10 -42.88 36.62
CA LEU A 15 19.21 -42.13 37.87
C LEU A 15 20.34 -42.72 38.72
N VAL A 16 21.37 -41.90 38.98
CA VAL A 16 22.45 -42.23 39.92
C VAL A 16 22.10 -41.62 41.27
N ASP A 17 21.92 -42.47 42.29
CA ASP A 17 21.77 -42.04 43.68
C ASP A 17 23.12 -41.65 44.28
N LEU A 18 23.19 -40.49 44.92
CA LEU A 18 24.34 -39.99 45.67
C LEU A 18 24.09 -40.08 47.19
N PRO A 19 25.14 -40.31 48.00
CA PRO A 19 25.01 -40.79 49.38
C PRO A 19 24.62 -39.69 50.38
N GLU A 20 23.84 -40.10 51.40
CA GLU A 20 23.38 -39.26 52.50
C GLU A 20 24.54 -38.71 53.36
N LEU A 21 24.55 -37.40 53.58
CA LEU A 21 25.45 -36.73 54.52
C LEU A 21 24.66 -36.00 55.61
N ASN A 22 25.05 -36.30 56.85
CA ASN A 22 24.32 -36.09 58.10
C ASN A 22 24.23 -34.62 58.55
N SER A 23 23.14 -34.32 59.25
CA SER A 23 22.68 -33.02 59.71
C SER A 23 23.58 -32.30 60.73
N THR A 24 23.82 -30.99 60.56
CA THR A 24 23.90 -30.04 61.69
C THR A 24 23.60 -28.60 61.26
N ARG A 25 22.41 -28.12 61.69
CA ARG A 25 21.95 -26.74 61.91
C ARG A 25 22.52 -25.60 61.03
N LEU A 26 21.69 -25.14 60.09
CA LEU A 26 21.38 -23.71 59.94
C LEU A 26 19.86 -23.56 59.84
N ASP A 27 19.26 -22.91 60.82
CA ASP A 27 17.83 -22.64 60.87
C ASP A 27 17.44 -21.69 59.72
N MET A 28 16.91 -22.24 58.63
CA MET A 28 16.07 -21.51 57.71
C MET A 28 14.63 -21.92 57.96
N VAL A 29 13.88 -21.02 58.58
CA VAL A 29 12.43 -21.07 58.65
C VAL A 29 11.90 -21.16 57.22
N SER A 30 11.33 -22.31 56.88
CA SER A 30 10.59 -22.53 55.65
C SER A 30 9.27 -21.75 55.70
N PRO A 31 8.99 -20.79 54.80
CA PRO A 31 7.61 -20.56 54.41
C PRO A 31 7.24 -21.66 53.43
N SER A 32 6.75 -22.78 53.97
CA SER A 32 6.01 -23.77 53.18
C SER A 32 4.62 -23.20 52.94
N GLU A 33 4.51 -22.32 51.95
CA GLU A 33 3.26 -22.17 51.23
C GLU A 33 3.56 -22.40 49.76
N SER A 34 3.08 -23.54 49.24
CA SER A 34 2.70 -23.63 47.83
C SER A 34 1.95 -22.33 47.48
N PRO A 35 2.25 -21.65 46.35
CA PRO A 35 1.50 -20.46 45.99
C PRO A 35 0.06 -20.89 45.78
N LYS A 36 -0.76 -20.72 46.81
CA LYS A 36 -2.20 -20.76 46.65
C LYS A 36 -2.48 -19.61 45.70
N MET A 37 -3.00 -19.91 44.51
CA MET A 37 -3.64 -18.87 43.71
C MET A 37 -4.80 -18.34 44.55
N ASP A 38 -4.53 -17.26 45.26
CA ASP A 38 -5.53 -16.53 46.00
C ASP A 38 -6.43 -15.83 44.98
N PHE A 39 -7.65 -16.33 44.84
CA PHE A 39 -8.68 -15.76 43.97
C PHE A 39 -9.25 -14.44 44.53
N ASP A 40 -8.67 -13.86 45.60
CA ASP A 40 -8.90 -12.48 46.05
C ASP A 40 -8.52 -11.39 45.01
N PHE A 41 -8.10 -11.79 43.82
CA PHE A 41 -7.93 -10.97 42.63
C PHE A 41 -9.07 -9.96 42.37
N PHE A 42 -10.33 -10.33 42.64
CA PHE A 42 -11.49 -9.45 42.44
C PHE A 42 -11.77 -8.50 43.61
N LYS A 43 -11.02 -8.58 44.72
CA LYS A 43 -11.12 -7.59 45.80
C LYS A 43 -10.45 -6.29 45.34
N SER A 44 -11.25 -5.23 45.27
CA SER A 44 -10.76 -3.94 44.82
C SER A 44 -9.73 -3.35 45.79
N LYS A 45 -8.57 -2.94 45.27
CA LYS A 45 -7.49 -2.29 46.03
C LYS A 45 -7.32 -0.86 45.55
N THR A 46 -7.25 0.08 46.48
CA THR A 46 -7.11 1.51 46.16
C THR A 46 -5.97 2.11 46.97
N ASN A 47 -5.00 2.70 46.28
CA ASN A 47 -3.92 3.43 46.92
C ASN A 47 -4.35 4.88 47.20
N PRO A 48 -4.15 5.40 48.41
CA PRO A 48 -4.50 6.77 48.75
C PRO A 48 -3.69 7.78 47.93
N GLY A 49 -4.33 8.88 47.51
CA GLY A 49 -3.67 9.96 46.77
C GLY A 49 -3.52 9.73 45.26
N VAL A 50 -4.12 8.66 44.70
CA VAL A 50 -4.18 8.47 43.25
C VAL A 50 -5.33 9.28 42.65
N LYS A 51 -5.03 10.10 41.63
CA LYS A 51 -6.03 10.96 41.00
C LYS A 51 -6.90 10.17 40.00
N PRO A 52 -8.24 10.27 40.08
CA PRO A 52 -9.12 9.67 39.08
C PRO A 52 -9.01 10.40 37.74
N TYR A 53 -9.25 9.67 36.66
CA TYR A 53 -9.37 10.20 35.31
C TYR A 53 -10.61 11.09 35.21
N LYS A 54 -10.41 12.36 34.90
CA LYS A 54 -11.47 13.33 34.64
C LYS A 54 -11.65 13.50 33.14
N PHE A 55 -12.85 13.28 32.64
CA PHE A 55 -13.15 13.28 31.20
C PHE A 55 -12.63 14.52 30.45
N MET A 56 -12.86 15.73 30.94
CA MET A 56 -12.41 16.95 30.24
C MET A 56 -10.93 17.28 30.47
N ASP A 57 -10.38 16.93 31.63
CA ASP A 57 -9.01 17.28 31.99
C ASP A 57 -8.01 16.25 31.42
N ASP A 58 -8.41 14.98 31.32
CA ASP A 58 -7.51 13.85 31.03
C ASP A 58 -7.72 13.22 29.63
N MET A 59 -8.78 13.58 28.90
CA MET A 59 -8.95 13.16 27.51
C MET A 59 -7.93 13.82 26.58
N THR A 60 -7.33 13.03 25.68
CA THR A 60 -6.31 13.50 24.73
C THR A 60 -6.93 14.08 23.47
N PHE A 61 -8.18 13.70 23.16
CA PHE A 61 -8.90 14.05 21.93
C PHE A 61 -8.16 13.60 20.65
N VAL A 62 -7.14 12.75 20.77
CA VAL A 62 -6.24 12.38 19.67
C VAL A 62 -6.95 11.61 18.58
N GLY A 63 -7.97 10.85 18.95
CA GLY A 63 -8.74 10.12 17.97
C GLY A 63 -9.68 10.98 17.13
N ILE A 64 -10.00 12.22 17.53
CA ILE A 64 -10.87 13.11 16.74
C ILE A 64 -10.18 13.56 15.45
N PRO A 65 -8.97 14.18 15.48
CA PRO A 65 -8.28 14.55 14.24
C PRO A 65 -8.01 13.35 13.34
N LEU A 66 -7.66 12.19 13.88
CA LEU A 66 -7.46 10.96 13.11
C LEU A 66 -8.75 10.49 12.44
N PHE A 67 -9.87 10.53 13.16
CA PHE A 67 -11.17 10.17 12.60
C PHE A 67 -11.62 11.16 11.53
N VAL A 68 -11.51 12.47 11.80
CA VAL A 68 -11.87 13.54 10.86
C VAL A 68 -11.00 13.49 9.62
N ALA A 69 -9.69 13.26 9.75
CA ALA A 69 -8.79 13.12 8.61
C ALA A 69 -9.12 11.86 7.80
N GLY A 70 -9.40 10.73 8.45
CA GLY A 70 -9.88 9.52 7.77
C GLY A 70 -11.21 9.73 7.05
N TRP A 71 -12.12 10.51 7.65
CA TRP A 71 -13.40 10.87 7.05
C TRP A 71 -13.27 11.90 5.91
N ALA A 72 -12.35 12.86 6.01
CA ALA A 72 -12.09 13.85 4.95
C ALA A 72 -11.51 13.18 3.70
N ILE A 73 -10.55 12.26 3.89
CA ILE A 73 -9.93 11.48 2.81
C ILE A 73 -10.90 10.39 2.30
N LYS A 74 -12.00 10.12 3.01
CA LYS A 74 -13.06 9.19 2.56
C LYS A 74 -13.79 9.67 1.31
N GLY A 75 -14.04 10.98 1.17
CA GLY A 75 -14.73 11.56 0.00
C GLY A 75 -13.92 11.37 -1.29
N ASP A 76 -12.62 11.25 -1.13
CA ASP A 76 -11.63 11.01 -2.17
C ASP A 76 -11.49 9.51 -2.53
N LYS A 77 -12.34 8.61 -2.01
CA LYS A 77 -12.33 7.17 -2.39
C LYS A 77 -12.85 6.88 -3.79
N ALA A 78 -13.44 7.86 -4.46
CA ALA A 78 -13.64 7.78 -5.92
C ALA A 78 -12.29 7.64 -6.67
N MET A 79 -11.17 8.00 -6.03
CA MET A 79 -9.79 7.80 -6.49
C MET A 79 -9.26 6.37 -6.31
N PHE A 80 -10.11 5.45 -5.84
CA PHE A 80 -9.79 4.08 -5.45
C PHE A 80 -10.91 3.09 -5.85
N ARG A 81 -12.02 3.62 -6.38
CA ARG A 81 -13.14 2.85 -6.93
C ARG A 81 -13.03 2.86 -8.45
N VAL A 82 -12.29 1.93 -9.02
CA VAL A 82 -12.58 1.45 -10.36
C VAL A 82 -13.42 0.19 -10.22
N ASN A 83 -14.69 0.33 -9.85
CA ASN A 83 -15.64 -0.80 -9.81
C ASN A 83 -17.09 -0.30 -9.83
N ALA A 84 -17.46 0.40 -10.90
CA ALA A 84 -18.87 0.56 -11.30
C ALA A 84 -19.19 -0.15 -12.63
N LYS A 85 -18.19 -0.69 -13.35
CA LYS A 85 -18.40 -1.47 -14.59
C LYS A 85 -18.19 -2.99 -14.42
N ALA A 86 -17.97 -3.47 -13.20
CA ALA A 86 -17.78 -4.90 -12.93
C ALA A 86 -19.10 -5.73 -12.90
N GLU A 87 -20.26 -5.13 -13.17
CA GLU A 87 -21.53 -5.86 -13.34
C GLU A 87 -21.68 -6.50 -14.74
N GLN A 88 -20.77 -6.25 -15.67
CA GLN A 88 -20.79 -6.81 -17.03
C GLN A 88 -19.58 -7.71 -17.35
N GLY A 89 -19.17 -8.57 -16.41
CA GLY A 89 -18.29 -9.70 -16.73
C GLY A 89 -16.77 -9.43 -16.80
N GLY A 90 -16.29 -8.20 -16.60
CA GLY A 90 -14.86 -7.90 -16.54
C GLY A 90 -14.18 -8.38 -15.26
N LYS A 91 -13.00 -9.02 -15.37
CA LYS A 91 -12.19 -9.51 -14.24
C LYS A 91 -11.82 -8.36 -13.27
N LYS A 92 -11.83 -8.69 -11.97
CA LYS A 92 -11.61 -7.81 -10.81
C LYS A 92 -10.12 -7.60 -10.52
N ASN A 93 -9.44 -6.55 -11.00
CA ASN A 93 -8.11 -6.23 -10.47
C ASN A 93 -7.82 -4.72 -10.53
N THR A 94 -8.41 -3.95 -9.61
CA THR A 94 -7.89 -2.63 -9.22
C THR A 94 -7.61 -2.63 -7.73
N GLN A 95 -6.62 -3.42 -7.34
CA GLN A 95 -6.17 -3.56 -5.96
C GLN A 95 -4.69 -3.25 -5.97
N LEU A 96 -4.22 -2.34 -5.11
CA LEU A 96 -2.80 -2.13 -4.84
C LEU A 96 -2.09 -3.49 -4.69
N LEU A 97 -1.58 -4.08 -5.78
CA LEU A 97 -0.97 -5.40 -5.75
C LEU A 97 0.41 -5.22 -5.12
N THR A 98 0.42 -5.19 -3.79
CA THR A 98 1.54 -5.76 -3.07
C THR A 98 1.25 -7.26 -2.99
N ASP A 99 2.17 -8.12 -3.42
CA ASP A 99 2.10 -9.57 -3.16
C ASP A 99 2.21 -9.91 -1.65
N PHE A 100 2.24 -8.87 -0.81
CA PHE A 100 2.24 -8.99 0.63
C PHE A 100 0.88 -9.50 1.10
N LYS A 101 0.81 -10.81 1.32
CA LYS A 101 -0.25 -11.47 2.08
C LYS A 101 0.34 -12.09 3.33
N THR A 102 -0.03 -11.54 4.47
CA THR A 102 0.31 -12.11 5.78
C THR A 102 -0.93 -12.19 6.65
N GLY A 103 -0.99 -13.20 7.53
CA GLY A 103 -2.00 -13.30 8.58
C GLY A 103 -1.54 -12.71 9.91
N ILE A 104 -0.33 -12.14 9.97
CA ILE A 104 0.25 -11.60 11.22
C ILE A 104 -0.64 -10.51 11.82
N ASP A 105 -1.27 -9.69 10.98
CA ASP A 105 -2.20 -8.63 11.36
C ASP A 105 -3.44 -9.14 12.10
N ASP A 106 -3.84 -10.40 11.92
CA ASP A 106 -4.96 -11.01 12.66
C ASP A 106 -4.58 -11.28 14.13
N TYR A 107 -3.29 -11.44 14.43
CA TYR A 107 -2.75 -11.65 15.77
C TYR A 107 -2.28 -10.36 16.43
N THR A 108 -1.59 -9.48 15.69
CA THR A 108 -0.98 -8.26 16.27
C THR A 108 -2.00 -7.27 16.80
N GLN A 109 -3.25 -7.32 16.33
CA GLN A 109 -4.35 -6.52 16.91
C GLN A 109 -4.58 -6.81 18.40
N PHE A 110 -4.24 -8.00 18.87
CA PHE A 110 -4.40 -8.44 20.26
C PHE A 110 -3.13 -8.24 21.10
N PHE A 111 -2.06 -7.68 20.53
CA PHE A 111 -0.83 -7.43 21.26
C PHE A 111 -1.05 -6.55 22.51
N GLY A 112 -1.71 -5.40 22.34
CA GLY A 112 -1.99 -4.48 23.45
C GLY A 112 -2.74 -5.12 24.63
N PRO A 113 -3.94 -5.72 24.43
CA PRO A 113 -4.66 -6.36 25.53
C PRO A 113 -3.91 -7.57 26.11
N ALA A 114 -3.24 -8.38 25.28
CA ALA A 114 -2.44 -9.50 25.77
C ALA A 114 -1.30 -9.03 26.69
N MET A 115 -0.61 -7.94 26.31
CA MET A 115 0.43 -7.34 27.13
C MET A 115 -0.13 -6.76 28.43
N VAL A 116 -1.26 -6.06 28.38
CA VAL A 116 -1.90 -5.47 29.58
C VAL A 116 -2.25 -6.54 30.61
N VAL A 117 -2.88 -7.63 30.16
CA VAL A 117 -3.27 -8.76 31.01
C VAL A 117 -2.05 -9.53 31.48
N GLY A 118 -1.13 -9.85 30.57
CA GLY A 118 0.08 -10.62 30.85
C GLY A 118 1.00 -9.95 31.88
N LEU A 119 1.25 -8.64 31.72
CA LEU A 119 2.02 -7.87 32.69
C LEU A 119 1.37 -7.91 34.08
N LYS A 120 0.04 -7.81 34.13
CA LYS A 120 -0.68 -7.80 35.40
C LYS A 120 -0.72 -9.18 36.07
N LEU A 121 -0.87 -10.25 35.30
CA LEU A 121 -0.76 -11.63 35.79
C LEU A 121 0.65 -11.91 36.30
N GLY A 122 1.68 -11.33 35.66
CA GLY A 122 3.08 -11.38 36.11
C GLY A 122 3.37 -10.52 37.35
N GLY A 123 2.36 -9.93 38.00
CA GLY A 123 2.52 -9.09 39.19
C GLY A 123 3.04 -7.68 38.91
N TYR A 124 3.18 -7.28 37.64
CA TYR A 124 3.56 -5.92 37.29
C TYR A 124 2.33 -5.01 37.37
N GLU A 125 2.17 -4.30 38.48
CA GLU A 125 0.98 -3.47 38.71
C GLU A 125 0.93 -2.24 37.79
N GLY A 126 -0.15 -2.09 37.03
CA GLY A 126 -0.47 -0.91 36.23
C GLY A 126 -1.18 0.20 37.03
N ARG A 127 -2.03 0.97 36.35
CA ARG A 127 -2.81 2.07 36.93
C ARG A 127 -3.96 1.55 37.79
N SER A 128 -4.66 0.54 37.30
CA SER A 128 -5.94 0.08 37.86
C SER A 128 -5.76 -1.27 38.59
N ASP A 129 -6.69 -1.65 39.47
CA ASP A 129 -6.84 -3.02 39.98
C ASP A 129 -7.55 -3.91 38.95
N TRP A 130 -7.76 -5.19 39.25
CA TRP A 130 -8.35 -6.13 38.29
C TRP A 130 -9.80 -5.83 37.93
N PRO A 131 -10.73 -5.61 38.90
CA PRO A 131 -12.10 -5.22 38.57
C PRO A 131 -12.17 -3.96 37.70
N ARG A 132 -11.41 -2.91 38.05
CA ARG A 132 -11.43 -1.64 37.32
C ARG A 132 -10.81 -1.78 35.93
N LEU A 133 -9.72 -2.54 35.80
CA LEU A 133 -9.10 -2.81 34.50
C LEU A 133 -10.04 -3.60 33.58
N LEU A 134 -10.70 -4.64 34.09
CA LEU A 134 -11.62 -5.45 33.30
C LEU A 134 -12.83 -4.61 32.89
N ALA A 135 -13.40 -3.82 33.81
CA ALA A 135 -14.49 -2.91 33.51
C ALA A 135 -14.09 -1.89 32.43
N SER A 136 -12.93 -1.24 32.59
CA SER A 136 -12.46 -0.22 31.62
C SER A 136 -12.18 -0.84 30.26
N SER A 137 -11.57 -2.03 30.23
CA SER A 137 -11.30 -2.76 28.99
C SER A 137 -12.60 -3.17 28.29
N LEU A 138 -13.54 -3.78 28.99
CA LEU A 138 -14.84 -4.20 28.44
C LEU A 138 -15.63 -3.00 27.91
N MET A 139 -15.64 -1.90 28.65
CA MET A 139 -16.34 -0.69 28.21
C MET A 139 -15.67 -0.07 26.99
N SER A 140 -14.35 -0.04 26.95
CA SER A 140 -13.58 0.46 25.79
C SER A 140 -13.84 -0.37 24.53
N TYR A 141 -13.74 -1.70 24.64
CA TYR A 141 -14.01 -2.61 23.52
C TYR A 141 -15.49 -2.60 23.11
N GLY A 142 -16.42 -2.48 24.07
CA GLY A 142 -17.85 -2.39 23.80
C GLY A 142 -18.22 -1.13 23.02
N ILE A 143 -17.68 0.03 23.41
CA ILE A 143 -17.87 1.30 22.69
C ILE A 143 -17.26 1.21 21.29
N MET A 144 -16.03 0.70 21.18
CA MET A 144 -15.37 0.52 19.89
C MET A 144 -16.19 -0.39 18.98
N ALA A 145 -16.65 -1.54 19.48
CA ALA A 145 -17.46 -2.48 18.72
C ALA A 145 -18.79 -1.85 18.28
N GLY A 146 -19.45 -1.11 19.16
CA GLY A 146 -20.68 -0.38 18.83
C GLY A 146 -20.47 0.66 17.72
N LEU A 147 -19.42 1.50 17.84
CA LEU A 147 -19.10 2.53 16.85
C LEU A 147 -18.66 1.93 15.51
N VAL A 148 -17.72 1.00 15.52
CA VAL A 148 -17.19 0.37 14.31
C VAL A 148 -18.29 -0.39 13.58
N ASN A 149 -19.04 -1.25 14.27
CA ASN A 149 -20.10 -2.04 13.63
C ASN A 149 -21.26 -1.15 13.20
N GLY A 150 -21.67 -0.20 14.03
CA GLY A 150 -22.72 0.76 13.67
C GLY A 150 -22.38 1.53 12.40
N ILE A 151 -21.13 1.98 12.26
CA ILE A 151 -20.67 2.67 11.05
C ILE A 151 -20.53 1.70 9.87
N LYS A 152 -19.92 0.52 10.04
CA LYS A 152 -19.72 -0.46 8.96
C LYS A 152 -21.04 -0.88 8.32
N TYR A 153 -22.06 -1.18 9.13
CA TYR A 153 -23.35 -1.66 8.66
C TYR A 153 -24.26 -0.55 8.12
N THR A 154 -23.94 0.73 8.39
CA THR A 154 -24.65 1.89 7.82
C THR A 154 -23.98 2.42 6.55
N ALA A 155 -22.65 2.58 6.57
CA ALA A 155 -21.88 3.09 5.43
C ALA A 155 -21.75 2.07 4.29
N LYS A 156 -21.86 0.76 4.58
CA LYS A 156 -21.81 -0.37 3.63
C LYS A 156 -20.72 -0.23 2.57
N GLU A 157 -19.51 0.09 3.03
CA GLU A 157 -18.46 0.50 2.13
C GLU A 157 -17.71 -0.69 1.54
N MET A 158 -17.50 -0.73 0.22
CA MET A 158 -16.75 -1.80 -0.44
C MET A 158 -15.26 -1.76 -0.09
N ARG A 159 -14.70 -2.92 0.26
CA ARG A 159 -13.26 -3.10 0.48
C ARG A 159 -12.45 -2.93 -0.80
N PRO A 160 -11.13 -2.63 -0.69
CA PRO A 160 -10.23 -2.65 -1.83
C PRO A 160 -10.26 -4.00 -2.54
N ASP A 161 -10.25 -5.09 -1.77
CA ASP A 161 -10.27 -6.45 -2.30
C ASP A 161 -11.61 -6.91 -2.94
N GLY A 162 -12.65 -6.07 -2.89
CA GLY A 162 -13.99 -6.41 -3.37
C GLY A 162 -14.67 -7.57 -2.62
N SER A 163 -14.13 -8.01 -1.47
CA SER A 163 -14.64 -9.17 -0.73
C SER A 163 -15.95 -8.90 0.01
N SER A 164 -16.15 -7.67 0.51
CA SER A 164 -17.35 -7.31 1.25
C SER A 164 -17.57 -5.80 1.38
N ALA A 165 -18.85 -5.43 1.53
CA ALA A 165 -19.32 -4.06 1.72
C ALA A 165 -19.32 -3.62 3.21
N ASN A 166 -18.20 -3.80 3.91
CA ASN A 166 -18.04 -3.41 5.32
C ASN A 166 -16.63 -2.87 5.64
N SER A 167 -16.03 -2.10 4.72
CA SER A 167 -14.65 -1.62 4.82
C SER A 167 -14.46 -0.59 5.95
N TRP A 168 -15.23 0.50 5.92
CA TRP A 168 -15.02 1.64 6.81
C TRP A 168 -15.86 1.59 8.08
N PRO A 169 -15.27 1.86 9.27
CA PRO A 169 -13.83 1.98 9.59
C PRO A 169 -13.16 0.61 9.79
N SER A 170 -11.82 0.53 9.83
CA SER A 170 -11.09 -0.73 10.05
C SER A 170 -11.26 -1.25 11.49
N GLY A 171 -11.86 -2.44 11.65
CA GLY A 171 -12.08 -3.07 12.96
C GLY A 171 -10.80 -3.62 13.60
N HIS A 172 -9.91 -4.20 12.79
CA HIS A 172 -8.59 -4.68 13.23
C HIS A 172 -7.73 -3.54 13.75
N THR A 173 -7.69 -2.43 13.00
CA THR A 173 -6.98 -1.23 13.44
C THR A 173 -7.61 -0.66 14.71
N ALA A 174 -8.95 -0.54 14.76
CA ALA A 174 -9.63 -0.05 15.96
C ALA A 174 -9.33 -0.91 17.19
N THR A 175 -9.35 -2.24 17.06
CA THR A 175 -9.02 -3.19 18.14
C THR A 175 -7.57 -3.04 18.61
N ALA A 176 -6.63 -2.92 17.66
CA ALA A 176 -5.22 -2.70 17.96
C ALA A 176 -4.98 -1.38 18.70
N PHE A 177 -5.66 -0.30 18.28
CA PHE A 177 -5.54 1.02 18.91
C PHE A 177 -6.27 1.09 20.26
N VAL A 178 -7.36 0.36 20.48
CA VAL A 178 -7.91 0.17 21.85
C VAL A 178 -6.84 -0.48 22.73
N GLY A 179 -6.25 -1.59 22.27
CA GLY A 179 -5.20 -2.29 22.99
C GLY A 179 -3.99 -1.42 23.32
N ALA A 180 -3.51 -0.66 22.35
CA ALA A 180 -2.41 0.29 22.52
C ALA A 180 -2.76 1.39 23.53
N SER A 181 -3.98 1.94 23.47
CA SER A 181 -4.44 2.95 24.42
C SER A 181 -4.63 2.39 25.84
N LEU A 182 -5.05 1.13 26.00
CA LEU A 182 -5.09 0.43 27.29
C LEU A 182 -3.68 0.27 27.86
N LEU A 183 -2.73 -0.25 27.07
CA LEU A 183 -1.33 -0.41 27.46
C LEU A 183 -0.69 0.92 27.83
N HIS A 184 -1.01 1.96 27.06
CA HIS A 184 -0.60 3.32 27.33
C HIS A 184 -1.15 3.84 28.68
N LYS A 185 -2.46 3.74 28.93
CA LYS A 185 -3.07 4.25 30.17
C LYS A 185 -2.64 3.46 31.40
N GLU A 186 -2.46 2.15 31.28
CA GLU A 186 -2.11 1.29 32.42
C GLU A 186 -0.62 1.30 32.75
N TYR A 187 0.25 1.33 31.74
CA TYR A 187 1.70 1.17 31.93
C TYR A 187 2.52 2.28 31.27
N GLY A 188 2.08 2.78 30.11
CA GLY A 188 2.72 3.90 29.42
C GLY A 188 2.83 5.15 30.27
N LEU A 189 1.73 5.53 30.92
CA LEU A 189 1.66 6.69 31.79
C LEU A 189 2.23 6.44 33.19
N THR A 190 2.17 5.22 33.72
CA THR A 190 2.46 4.97 35.16
C THR A 190 3.81 4.29 35.43
N ARG A 191 4.42 3.69 34.40
CA ARG A 191 5.64 2.87 34.50
C ARG A 191 6.74 3.31 33.56
N SER A 192 6.45 3.40 32.26
CA SER A 192 7.45 3.79 31.26
C SER A 192 6.78 4.18 29.94
N PRO A 193 7.14 5.34 29.35
CA PRO A 193 6.62 5.76 28.05
C PRO A 193 6.84 4.74 26.92
N TRP A 194 7.88 3.91 27.03
CA TRP A 194 8.20 2.85 26.07
C TRP A 194 7.07 1.83 25.88
N TRP A 195 6.22 1.60 26.88
CA TRP A 195 5.02 0.78 26.72
C TRP A 195 4.02 1.39 25.74
N SER A 196 3.93 2.72 25.70
CA SER A 196 3.14 3.46 24.72
C SER A 196 3.74 3.33 23.32
N VAL A 197 5.07 3.45 23.21
CA VAL A 197 5.79 3.30 21.94
C VAL A 197 5.58 1.90 21.38
N ALA A 198 5.76 0.87 22.20
CA ALA A 198 5.52 -0.52 21.78
C ALA A 198 4.05 -0.74 21.36
N GLY A 199 3.10 -0.30 22.18
CA GLY A 199 1.67 -0.45 21.90
C GLY A 199 1.25 0.23 20.59
N TYR A 200 1.51 1.54 20.46
CA TYR A 200 1.13 2.31 19.27
C TYR A 200 1.96 1.94 18.04
N GLY A 201 3.21 1.48 18.22
CA GLY A 201 4.04 0.94 17.15
C GLY A 201 3.44 -0.31 16.54
N VAL A 202 3.08 -1.31 17.35
CA VAL A 202 2.44 -2.55 16.87
C VAL A 202 1.04 -2.28 16.31
N ALA A 203 0.28 -1.36 16.90
CA ALA A 203 -1.02 -0.97 16.36
C ALA A 203 -0.92 -0.28 14.99
N THR A 204 0.07 0.59 14.80
CA THR A 204 0.38 1.21 13.50
C THR A 204 0.82 0.15 12.49
N ALA A 205 1.71 -0.77 12.87
CA ALA A 205 2.12 -1.87 11.99
C ALA A 205 0.93 -2.73 11.56
N THR A 206 -0.01 -3.00 12.47
CA THR A 206 -1.27 -3.69 12.15
C THR A 206 -2.07 -2.91 11.11
N GLY A 207 -2.22 -1.59 11.29
CA GLY A 207 -2.90 -0.72 10.33
C GLY A 207 -2.23 -0.72 8.95
N VAL A 208 -0.91 -0.60 8.90
CA VAL A 208 -0.11 -0.65 7.67
C VAL A 208 -0.28 -2.00 6.97
N MET A 209 -0.16 -3.12 7.69
CA MET A 209 -0.38 -4.44 7.13
C MET A 209 -1.80 -4.61 6.56
N ARG A 210 -2.82 -3.96 7.13
CA ARG A 210 -4.19 -3.99 6.56
C ARG A 210 -4.29 -3.25 5.22
N VAL A 211 -3.50 -2.20 5.04
CA VAL A 211 -3.40 -1.50 3.74
C VAL A 211 -2.62 -2.39 2.75
N LEU A 212 -1.47 -2.92 3.16
CA LEU A 212 -0.64 -3.80 2.31
C LEU A 212 -1.40 -5.08 1.90
N ASN A 213 -2.10 -5.73 2.82
CA ASN A 213 -2.95 -6.90 2.55
C ASN A 213 -4.21 -6.59 1.71
N ASN A 214 -4.38 -5.36 1.18
CA ASN A 214 -5.56 -4.91 0.44
C ASN A 214 -6.91 -5.06 1.18
N ARG A 215 -6.89 -5.13 2.50
CA ARG A 215 -8.11 -5.30 3.30
C ARG A 215 -8.82 -3.99 3.57
N HIS A 216 -8.09 -2.89 3.64
CA HIS A 216 -8.62 -1.59 4.07
C HIS A 216 -7.93 -0.42 3.36
N TRP A 217 -8.70 0.61 3.04
CA TRP A 217 -8.17 1.90 2.60
C TRP A 217 -7.44 2.59 3.76
N ILE A 218 -6.47 3.47 3.45
CA ILE A 218 -5.77 4.27 4.48
C ILE A 218 -6.76 5.03 5.37
N SER A 219 -7.79 5.63 4.78
CA SER A 219 -8.90 6.28 5.49
C SER A 219 -9.62 5.37 6.49
N ASP A 220 -9.72 4.07 6.21
CA ASP A 220 -10.38 3.11 7.10
C ASP A 220 -9.51 2.82 8.30
N VAL A 221 -8.20 2.69 8.07
CA VAL A 221 -7.18 2.54 9.11
C VAL A 221 -7.14 3.79 9.98
N MET A 222 -7.17 4.98 9.41
CA MET A 222 -7.22 6.26 10.14
C MET A 222 -8.44 6.39 11.04
N SER A 223 -9.63 6.20 10.46
CA SER A 223 -10.87 6.27 11.23
C SER A 223 -10.94 5.16 12.28
N GLY A 224 -10.40 3.97 11.99
CA GLY A 224 -10.26 2.87 12.94
C GLY A 224 -9.36 3.24 14.13
N ALA A 225 -8.17 3.76 13.86
CA ALA A 225 -7.23 4.24 14.87
C ALA A 225 -7.86 5.32 15.77
N GLY A 226 -8.54 6.29 15.15
CA GLY A 226 -9.24 7.35 15.85
C GLY A 226 -10.34 6.83 16.77
N ILE A 227 -11.18 5.92 16.28
CA ILE A 227 -12.24 5.29 17.09
C ILE A 227 -11.65 4.47 18.23
N GLY A 228 -10.56 3.72 17.99
CA GLY A 228 -9.93 2.89 19.02
C GLY A 228 -9.41 3.72 20.20
N ILE A 229 -8.73 4.83 19.91
CA ILE A 229 -8.24 5.77 20.94
C ILE A 229 -9.42 6.38 21.70
N MET A 230 -10.41 6.97 21.00
CA MET A 230 -11.56 7.63 21.63
C MET A 230 -12.37 6.66 22.49
N SER A 231 -12.57 5.43 22.02
CA SER A 231 -13.35 4.42 22.75
C SER A 231 -12.67 4.07 24.07
N THR A 232 -11.34 4.03 24.10
CA THR A 232 -10.58 3.79 25.34
C THR A 232 -10.69 4.96 26.30
N GLU A 233 -10.64 6.20 25.80
CA GLU A 233 -10.82 7.39 26.62
C GLU A 233 -12.21 7.47 27.24
N LEU A 234 -13.25 7.16 26.46
CA LEU A 234 -14.63 7.08 26.94
C LEU A 234 -14.82 5.91 27.92
N GLY A 235 -14.22 4.75 27.64
CA GLY A 235 -14.29 3.59 28.52
C GLY A 235 -13.69 3.86 29.91
N TYR A 236 -12.54 4.52 29.97
CA TYR A 236 -11.95 4.97 31.24
C TYR A 236 -12.79 6.05 31.91
N ALA A 237 -13.32 7.03 31.16
CA ALA A 237 -14.16 8.07 31.73
C ALA A 237 -15.43 7.52 32.39
N LEU A 238 -16.11 6.58 31.72
CA LEU A 238 -17.31 5.95 32.24
C LEU A 238 -16.99 5.02 33.43
N CYS A 239 -15.89 4.27 33.36
CA CYS A 239 -15.46 3.46 34.50
C CYS A 239 -15.06 4.30 35.71
N ASP A 240 -14.44 5.46 35.49
CA ASP A 240 -14.14 6.41 36.55
C ASP A 240 -15.41 7.04 37.14
N LEU A 241 -16.47 7.21 36.35
CA LEU A 241 -17.79 7.59 36.88
C LEU A 241 -18.40 6.48 37.76
N LEU A 242 -18.28 5.22 37.34
CA LEU A 242 -18.84 4.05 38.03
C LEU A 242 -18.07 3.69 39.31
N PHE A 243 -16.74 3.62 39.23
CA PHE A 243 -15.87 3.19 40.33
C PHE A 243 -15.34 4.37 41.16
N LYS A 244 -15.47 5.62 40.67
CA LYS A 244 -14.93 6.83 41.32
C LYS A 244 -13.43 6.63 41.57
N GLN A 245 -12.98 6.90 42.81
CA GLN A 245 -11.59 6.74 43.21
C GLN A 245 -11.21 5.28 43.52
N LYS A 246 -12.15 4.33 43.49
CA LYS A 246 -11.86 2.94 43.82
C LYS A 246 -11.10 2.25 42.69
N GLY A 247 -10.18 1.36 43.07
CA GLY A 247 -9.41 0.52 42.18
C GLY A 247 -8.23 1.20 41.49
N LEU A 248 -7.81 2.36 41.98
CA LEU A 248 -6.65 3.11 41.47
C LEU A 248 -5.39 2.76 42.28
N LEU A 249 -4.34 2.33 41.60
CA LEU A 249 -3.09 1.86 42.20
C LEU A 249 -1.91 2.81 41.98
N ARG A 250 -1.83 3.49 40.82
CA ARG A 250 -0.68 4.33 40.47
C ARG A 250 -1.08 5.67 39.84
N ASN A 251 -0.30 6.70 40.15
CA ASN A 251 -0.34 7.99 39.47
C ASN A 251 0.50 7.97 38.19
N ASP A 252 0.23 8.92 37.30
CA ASP A 252 1.00 9.14 36.09
C ASP A 252 2.42 9.64 36.42
N LEU A 253 3.39 9.25 35.60
CA LEU A 253 4.78 9.65 35.66
C LEU A 253 4.91 11.15 35.39
N ILE A 254 5.78 11.79 36.16
CA ILE A 254 6.24 13.15 35.87
C ILE A 254 7.52 13.01 35.03
N LEU A 255 7.39 13.12 33.70
CA LEU A 255 8.55 13.12 32.81
C LEU A 255 9.33 14.43 32.94
N ASN A 256 10.65 14.32 33.08
CA ASN A 256 11.52 15.47 33.15
C ASN A 256 11.57 16.16 31.78
N SER A 257 11.25 17.45 31.73
CA SER A 257 11.03 18.20 30.49
C SER A 257 12.32 18.68 29.81
N GLU A 258 13.49 18.30 30.32
CA GLU A 258 14.78 18.82 29.86
C GLU A 258 15.20 18.29 28.49
N ASN A 259 14.84 17.05 28.16
CA ASN A 259 15.15 16.43 26.87
C ASN A 259 13.85 16.10 26.14
N PRO A 260 13.52 16.78 25.04
CA PRO A 260 12.26 16.59 24.31
C PRO A 260 12.30 15.36 23.40
N SER A 261 12.82 14.23 23.91
CA SER A 261 12.81 12.95 23.22
C SER A 261 11.36 12.54 22.95
N PHE A 262 11.10 12.01 21.76
CA PHE A 262 9.74 11.69 21.36
C PHE A 262 9.68 10.49 20.42
N PHE A 263 8.50 9.88 20.39
CA PHE A 263 8.02 9.04 19.31
C PHE A 263 6.70 9.61 18.80
N SER A 264 6.54 9.68 17.48
CA SER A 264 5.38 10.28 16.85
C SER A 264 4.87 9.48 15.67
N ILE A 265 3.56 9.55 15.48
CA ILE A 265 2.88 9.09 14.28
C ILE A 265 2.25 10.32 13.65
N SER A 266 2.46 10.48 12.36
CA SER A 266 2.04 11.66 11.62
C SER A 266 1.32 11.30 10.34
N MET A 267 0.46 12.21 9.92
CA MET A 267 -0.27 12.11 8.67
C MET A 267 -0.29 13.48 8.00
N GLY A 268 -0.27 13.49 6.67
CA GLY A 268 -0.25 14.73 5.91
C GLY A 268 -0.62 14.55 4.46
N VAL A 269 -0.69 15.69 3.77
CA VAL A 269 -0.88 15.78 2.33
C VAL A 269 0.43 16.22 1.70
N GLY A 270 0.94 15.38 0.81
CA GLY A 270 2.12 15.67 -0.01
C GLY A 270 1.73 16.46 -1.25
N LEU A 271 2.17 17.71 -1.31
CA LEU A 271 2.07 18.57 -2.47
C LEU A 271 3.44 18.58 -3.16
N GLY A 272 3.52 18.13 -4.41
CA GLY A 272 4.82 17.96 -5.06
C GLY A 272 4.68 17.66 -6.54
N SER A 273 5.72 17.07 -7.14
CA SER A 273 5.73 16.63 -8.54
C SER A 273 4.42 15.92 -8.90
N LYS A 274 3.70 16.44 -9.91
CA LYS A 274 2.34 15.98 -10.28
C LYS A 274 2.28 15.33 -11.66
N ASP A 275 3.41 15.08 -12.26
CA ASP A 275 3.52 14.68 -13.65
C ASP A 275 4.75 13.79 -13.80
N LEU A 276 4.70 12.85 -14.74
CA LEU A 276 5.84 12.09 -15.25
C LEU A 276 5.73 12.13 -16.78
N GLU A 277 6.61 12.91 -17.42
CA GLU A 277 6.74 13.04 -18.88
C GLU A 277 7.89 12.14 -19.40
N PHE A 278 7.53 11.05 -20.05
CA PHE A 278 8.44 10.14 -20.72
C PHE A 278 8.63 10.61 -22.17
N GLU A 279 9.87 10.63 -22.66
CA GLU A 279 10.19 11.01 -24.03
C GLU A 279 11.14 9.98 -24.63
N ASP A 280 10.77 9.42 -25.78
CA ASP A 280 11.63 8.54 -26.58
C ASP A 280 11.41 8.83 -28.07
N ASN A 281 12.49 9.05 -28.83
CA ASN A 281 12.47 9.34 -30.27
C ASN A 281 11.43 10.40 -30.74
N GLY A 282 11.10 11.38 -29.90
CA GLY A 282 10.13 12.45 -30.19
C GLY A 282 8.70 12.15 -29.74
N ASP A 283 8.40 10.91 -29.34
CA ASP A 283 7.13 10.53 -28.72
C ASP A 283 7.17 10.92 -27.24
N LYS A 284 6.33 11.89 -26.87
CA LYS A 284 6.14 12.33 -25.49
C LYS A 284 4.88 11.72 -24.92
N ARG A 285 4.97 11.09 -23.75
CA ARG A 285 3.81 10.56 -23.02
C ARG A 285 3.84 11.04 -21.58
N THR A 286 2.70 11.57 -21.10
CA THR A 286 2.63 12.15 -19.76
C THR A 286 1.56 11.51 -18.89
N ILE A 287 1.96 11.14 -17.66
CA ILE A 287 1.01 10.73 -16.62
C ILE A 287 0.91 11.81 -15.57
N LYS A 288 -0.32 12.17 -15.21
CA LYS A 288 -0.59 13.20 -14.21
C LYS A 288 -1.03 12.54 -12.91
N PHE A 289 -0.58 13.09 -11.80
CA PHE A 289 -0.81 12.60 -10.46
C PHE A 289 -1.56 13.63 -9.60
N ARG A 290 -2.31 13.13 -8.63
CA ARG A 290 -2.99 13.94 -7.62
C ARG A 290 -2.03 14.31 -6.47
N ALA A 291 -2.55 15.03 -5.48
CA ALA A 291 -1.82 15.21 -4.22
C ALA A 291 -1.62 13.86 -3.54
N ALA A 292 -0.47 13.67 -2.89
CA ALA A 292 -0.14 12.42 -2.23
C ALA A 292 -0.70 12.35 -0.81
N THR A 293 -1.11 11.16 -0.38
CA THR A 293 -1.37 10.88 1.04
C THR A 293 -0.07 10.42 1.70
N VAL A 294 0.28 11.03 2.83
CA VAL A 294 1.52 10.74 3.54
C VAL A 294 1.21 10.25 4.96
N VAL A 295 1.86 9.15 5.35
CA VAL A 295 1.87 8.61 6.71
C VAL A 295 3.30 8.42 7.14
N ASP A 296 3.66 8.84 8.35
CA ASP A 296 4.99 8.59 8.90
C ASP A 296 4.99 8.19 10.37
N ALA A 297 5.99 7.39 10.73
CA ALA A 297 6.40 7.12 12.10
C ALA A 297 7.79 7.74 12.28
N GLU A 298 7.95 8.58 13.29
CA GLU A 298 9.16 9.35 13.54
C GLU A 298 9.54 9.25 15.01
N GLY A 299 10.83 9.15 15.32
CA GLY A 299 11.30 9.15 16.69
C GLY A 299 12.67 9.79 16.79
N ALA A 300 12.90 10.56 17.86
CA ALA A 300 14.17 11.21 18.11
C ALA A 300 14.54 11.18 19.59
N TYR A 301 15.80 10.93 19.86
CA TYR A 301 16.42 11.02 21.17
C TYR A 301 17.21 12.33 21.26
N PHE A 302 16.85 13.18 22.22
CA PHE A 302 17.51 14.45 22.48
C PHE A 302 18.54 14.32 23.60
N PHE A 303 19.79 14.62 23.30
CA PHE A 303 20.88 14.63 24.28
C PHE A 303 20.78 15.82 25.23
N ASN A 304 20.20 16.91 24.73
CA ASN A 304 19.85 18.13 25.46
C ASN A 304 18.59 18.74 24.84
N LYS A 305 18.05 19.81 25.42
CA LYS A 305 16.85 20.50 24.91
C LYS A 305 16.90 21.01 23.47
N TYR A 306 18.08 21.06 22.84
CA TYR A 306 18.29 21.66 21.52
C TYR A 306 18.61 20.67 20.42
N ILE A 307 19.35 19.60 20.70
CA ILE A 307 19.91 18.70 19.67
C ILE A 307 19.60 17.24 20.01
N GLY A 308 19.13 16.53 19.01
CA GLY A 308 18.87 15.10 19.07
C GLY A 308 19.20 14.38 17.77
N VAL A 309 19.13 13.06 17.82
CA VAL A 309 19.26 12.16 16.68
C VAL A 309 18.06 11.25 16.61
N GLY A 310 17.64 10.90 15.40
CA GLY A 310 16.42 10.14 15.22
C GLY A 310 16.28 9.55 13.83
N GLY A 311 15.09 9.01 13.59
CA GLY A 311 14.73 8.46 12.30
C GLY A 311 13.24 8.61 12.00
N ARG A 312 12.93 8.49 10.72
CA ARG A 312 11.57 8.59 10.17
C ARG A 312 11.36 7.49 9.13
N LEU A 313 10.28 6.75 9.28
CA LEU A 313 9.73 5.87 8.25
C LEU A 313 8.51 6.57 7.67
N ARG A 314 8.48 6.75 6.35
CA ARG A 314 7.42 7.45 5.64
C ARG A 314 6.90 6.62 4.49
N VAL A 315 5.58 6.55 4.36
CA VAL A 315 4.88 6.01 3.21
C VAL A 315 4.15 7.15 2.53
N ARG A 316 4.36 7.29 1.23
CA ARG A 316 3.69 8.27 0.38
C ARG A 316 2.97 7.53 -0.74
N ALA A 317 1.67 7.69 -0.86
CA ALA A 317 0.89 7.12 -1.94
C ALA A 317 0.33 8.25 -2.82
N GLN A 318 0.56 8.16 -4.12
CA GLN A 318 0.14 9.17 -5.09
C GLN A 318 -0.63 8.52 -6.24
N SER A 319 -1.90 8.85 -6.38
CA SER A 319 -2.79 8.31 -7.41
C SER A 319 -2.55 8.99 -8.75
N ALA A 320 -2.60 8.22 -9.84
CA ALA A 320 -2.78 8.75 -11.17
C ALA A 320 -4.13 9.48 -11.23
N LYS A 321 -4.10 10.75 -11.67
CA LYS A 321 -5.30 11.51 -12.02
C LYS A 321 -5.84 11.03 -13.36
N ASP A 322 -4.91 10.75 -14.26
CA ASP A 322 -5.12 10.43 -15.67
C ASP A 322 -3.87 9.70 -16.16
N PHE A 323 -4.06 8.62 -16.92
CA PHE A 323 -2.99 7.88 -17.58
C PHE A 323 -2.61 8.52 -18.94
N GLY A 324 -3.40 9.48 -19.40
CA GLY A 324 -3.13 10.31 -20.57
C GLY A 324 -2.97 9.47 -21.84
N ASP A 325 -1.94 9.82 -22.62
CA ASP A 325 -1.67 9.23 -23.94
C ASP A 325 -1.43 7.71 -23.89
N PHE A 326 -1.13 7.14 -22.71
CA PHE A 326 -0.99 5.68 -22.56
C PHE A 326 -2.31 4.94 -22.68
N THR A 327 -3.46 5.58 -22.49
CA THR A 327 -4.77 4.92 -22.57
C THR A 327 -5.68 5.48 -23.65
N ASP A 328 -5.36 6.66 -24.19
CA ASP A 328 -6.21 7.36 -25.18
C ASP A 328 -6.38 6.56 -26.49
N TYR A 329 -5.42 5.70 -26.82
CA TYR A 329 -5.44 4.87 -28.03
C TYR A 329 -5.74 3.40 -27.78
N ALA A 330 -5.87 2.96 -26.52
CA ALA A 330 -6.03 1.54 -26.17
C ALA A 330 -7.20 0.84 -26.87
N ALA A 331 -8.29 1.58 -27.14
CA ALA A 331 -9.47 1.07 -27.85
C ALA A 331 -9.33 1.00 -29.38
N TRP A 332 -8.24 1.54 -29.93
CA TRP A 332 -7.98 1.61 -31.38
C TRP A 332 -6.66 0.94 -31.77
N GLU A 333 -5.89 0.46 -30.79
CA GLU A 333 -4.58 -0.14 -30.99
C GLU A 333 -4.65 -1.39 -31.88
N ASP A 334 -5.69 -2.22 -31.73
CA ASP A 334 -5.92 -3.35 -32.64
C ASP A 334 -6.10 -2.89 -34.09
N MET A 335 -6.92 -1.87 -34.33
CA MET A 335 -7.16 -1.36 -35.68
C MET A 335 -5.89 -0.76 -36.28
N TYR A 336 -5.10 -0.02 -35.49
CA TYR A 336 -3.81 0.52 -35.93
C TYR A 336 -2.78 -0.58 -36.24
N ALA A 337 -2.75 -1.65 -35.43
CA ALA A 337 -1.88 -2.80 -35.66
C ALA A 337 -2.17 -3.47 -37.02
N TRP A 338 -3.44 -3.64 -37.36
CA TRP A 338 -3.84 -4.26 -38.63
C TRP A 338 -3.74 -3.31 -39.83
N GLU A 339 -3.92 -2.01 -39.62
CA GLU A 339 -3.82 -0.96 -40.64
C GLU A 339 -2.44 -0.91 -41.31
N GLY A 340 -1.37 -1.28 -40.60
CA GLY A 340 0.00 -1.29 -41.13
C GLY A 340 0.19 -2.12 -42.39
N LEU A 341 -0.63 -3.17 -42.59
CA LEU A 341 -0.56 -4.00 -43.78
C LEU A 341 -1.32 -3.42 -44.99
N ARG A 342 -2.18 -2.41 -44.80
CA ARG A 342 -3.06 -1.92 -45.87
C ARG A 342 -2.29 -1.48 -47.10
N THR A 343 -1.19 -0.75 -46.93
CA THR A 343 -0.35 -0.25 -48.04
C THR A 343 0.24 -1.39 -48.87
N THR A 344 0.58 -2.50 -48.23
CA THR A 344 1.06 -3.72 -48.89
C THR A 344 -0.05 -4.37 -49.72
N TYR A 345 -1.27 -4.47 -49.16
CA TYR A 345 -2.43 -4.99 -49.90
C TYR A 345 -2.85 -4.09 -51.05
N GLN A 346 -2.81 -2.76 -50.90
CA GLN A 346 -3.06 -1.81 -51.98
C GLN A 346 -2.08 -2.01 -53.15
N THR A 347 -0.82 -2.29 -52.84
CA THR A 347 0.23 -2.50 -53.85
C THR A 347 0.08 -3.85 -54.55
N LEU A 348 -0.23 -4.91 -53.80
CA LEU A 348 -0.28 -6.28 -54.31
C LEU A 348 -1.66 -6.68 -54.89
N LYS A 349 -2.73 -5.95 -54.54
CA LYS A 349 -4.11 -6.16 -55.03
C LYS A 349 -4.78 -4.86 -55.48
N PRO A 350 -4.22 -4.14 -56.47
CA PRO A 350 -4.77 -2.88 -56.93
C PRO A 350 -6.22 -3.00 -57.46
N GLU A 351 -6.65 -4.19 -57.88
CA GLU A 351 -8.03 -4.47 -58.30
C GLU A 351 -9.08 -4.25 -57.21
N ASP A 352 -8.71 -4.41 -55.94
CA ASP A 352 -9.59 -4.17 -54.79
C ASP A 352 -9.65 -2.67 -54.41
N TYR A 353 -8.74 -1.84 -54.94
CA TYR A 353 -8.57 -0.43 -54.58
C TYR A 353 -8.57 0.47 -55.83
N PRO A 354 -9.76 0.81 -56.37
CA PRO A 354 -9.87 1.61 -57.59
C PRO A 354 -9.15 2.96 -57.47
N ALA A 355 -8.47 3.43 -58.50
CA ALA A 355 -7.75 4.73 -58.44
C ALA A 355 -8.64 5.96 -58.14
N THR A 356 -9.97 5.80 -58.19
CA THR A 356 -10.96 6.83 -57.85
C THR A 356 -11.39 6.81 -56.38
N SER A 357 -11.00 5.80 -55.60
CA SER A 357 -11.40 5.67 -54.20
C SER A 357 -10.68 6.66 -53.31
N THR A 358 -11.38 7.13 -52.29
CA THR A 358 -10.78 7.97 -51.25
C THR A 358 -9.98 7.11 -50.26
N GLU A 359 -9.08 7.74 -49.49
CA GLU A 359 -8.34 7.06 -48.40
C GLU A 359 -9.29 6.36 -47.41
N ILE A 360 -10.43 6.98 -47.09
CA ILE A 360 -11.44 6.40 -46.20
C ILE A 360 -12.08 5.16 -46.83
N GLU A 361 -12.42 5.20 -48.12
CA GLU A 361 -12.99 4.04 -48.82
C GLU A 361 -12.01 2.87 -48.91
N ASN A 362 -10.72 3.17 -49.12
CA ASN A 362 -9.66 2.16 -49.09
C ASN A 362 -9.52 1.53 -47.71
N TRP A 363 -9.56 2.35 -46.67
CA TRP A 363 -9.53 1.91 -45.28
C TRP A 363 -10.70 0.98 -44.93
N VAL A 364 -11.94 1.41 -45.24
CA VAL A 364 -13.15 0.61 -45.03
C VAL A 364 -13.08 -0.72 -45.80
N THR A 365 -12.60 -0.68 -47.05
CA THR A 365 -12.45 -1.89 -47.88
C THR A 365 -11.48 -2.88 -47.24
N TYR A 366 -10.32 -2.41 -46.80
CA TYR A 366 -9.33 -3.24 -46.12
C TYR A 366 -9.87 -3.85 -44.82
N MET A 367 -10.46 -3.03 -43.96
CA MET A 367 -10.99 -3.46 -42.67
C MET A 367 -12.12 -4.50 -42.80
N ASN A 368 -13.02 -4.33 -43.77
CA ASN A 368 -14.05 -5.33 -44.07
C ASN A 368 -13.44 -6.66 -44.54
N LYS A 369 -12.35 -6.62 -45.34
CA LYS A 369 -11.67 -7.83 -45.84
C LYS A 369 -10.99 -8.63 -44.73
N ILE A 370 -10.46 -7.95 -43.70
CA ILE A 370 -9.81 -8.64 -42.56
C ILE A 370 -10.82 -9.10 -41.49
N GLY A 371 -12.07 -8.65 -41.57
CA GLY A 371 -13.20 -9.17 -40.79
C GLY A 371 -13.89 -8.18 -39.85
N TYR A 372 -13.53 -6.90 -39.86
CA TYR A 372 -14.23 -5.84 -39.13
C TYR A 372 -15.43 -5.35 -39.98
N ASP A 373 -16.66 -5.66 -39.57
CA ASP A 373 -17.87 -5.21 -40.30
C ASP A 373 -18.35 -3.85 -39.78
N MET A 374 -18.11 -2.80 -40.57
CA MET A 374 -18.44 -1.41 -40.22
C MET A 374 -19.93 -1.05 -40.26
N ASN A 375 -20.79 -1.96 -40.71
CA ASN A 375 -22.21 -1.65 -40.95
C ASN A 375 -23.13 -1.97 -39.76
N SER A 376 -22.63 -2.67 -38.72
CA SER A 376 -23.42 -3.05 -37.54
C SER A 376 -22.52 -3.37 -36.35
N GLU A 377 -22.80 -2.76 -35.19
CA GLU A 377 -22.08 -3.01 -33.92
C GLU A 377 -22.12 -4.48 -33.47
N THR A 378 -23.16 -5.23 -33.83
CA THR A 378 -23.29 -6.66 -33.51
C THR A 378 -22.61 -7.59 -34.52
N ALA A 379 -22.40 -7.13 -35.76
CA ALA A 379 -21.68 -7.87 -36.80
C ALA A 379 -20.17 -7.56 -36.77
N TRP A 380 -19.80 -6.38 -36.25
CA TRP A 380 -18.44 -5.85 -36.13
C TRP A 380 -17.45 -6.88 -35.58
N ASN A 381 -17.86 -7.68 -34.58
CA ASN A 381 -16.98 -8.59 -33.84
C ASN A 381 -17.06 -10.08 -34.23
N ALA A 382 -17.94 -10.50 -35.14
CA ALA A 382 -18.16 -11.94 -35.34
C ALA A 382 -16.93 -12.65 -35.95
N ASN A 383 -16.22 -11.98 -36.85
CA ASN A 383 -15.05 -12.50 -37.56
C ASN A 383 -13.82 -11.61 -37.43
N ALA A 384 -13.85 -10.56 -36.60
CA ALA A 384 -12.73 -9.65 -36.44
C ALA A 384 -11.50 -10.39 -35.85
N PRO A 385 -10.27 -10.00 -36.22
CA PRO A 385 -9.06 -10.53 -35.62
C PRO A 385 -9.02 -10.35 -34.09
N VAL A 386 -9.45 -9.17 -33.62
CA VAL A 386 -9.69 -8.84 -32.21
C VAL A 386 -11.18 -8.56 -32.04
N THR A 387 -11.81 -9.21 -31.06
CA THR A 387 -13.25 -9.08 -30.80
C THR A 387 -13.55 -8.31 -29.51
N ASP A 388 -12.61 -8.33 -28.57
CA ASP A 388 -12.66 -7.52 -27.36
C ASP A 388 -11.24 -7.18 -26.92
N ILE A 389 -11.03 -5.94 -26.46
CA ILE A 389 -9.77 -5.46 -25.92
C ILE A 389 -10.05 -4.42 -24.83
N TYR A 390 -9.48 -4.64 -23.65
CA TYR A 390 -9.63 -3.72 -22.53
C TYR A 390 -8.44 -3.78 -21.57
N GLY A 391 -8.15 -2.63 -20.95
CA GLY A 391 -7.17 -2.53 -19.88
C GLY A 391 -7.79 -2.76 -18.50
N THR A 392 -7.10 -3.49 -17.64
CA THR A 392 -7.42 -3.67 -16.22
C THR A 392 -6.34 -3.01 -15.37
N VAL A 393 -6.70 -1.93 -14.66
CA VAL A 393 -5.73 -1.15 -13.87
C VAL A 393 -5.41 -1.86 -12.56
N LYS A 394 -4.36 -2.69 -12.53
CA LYS A 394 -3.90 -3.38 -11.32
C LYS A 394 -3.60 -2.41 -10.18
N SER A 395 -2.76 -1.40 -10.42
CA SER A 395 -2.43 -0.35 -9.46
C SER A 395 -2.50 1.00 -10.14
N ASP A 396 -3.29 1.91 -9.58
CA ASP A 396 -3.39 3.32 -10.01
C ASP A 396 -2.54 4.26 -9.15
N HIS A 397 -1.69 3.71 -8.28
CA HIS A 397 -0.88 4.48 -7.33
C HIS A 397 0.60 4.18 -7.49
N ILE A 398 1.42 5.23 -7.49
CA ILE A 398 2.83 5.10 -7.17
C ILE A 398 2.98 5.26 -5.66
N THR A 399 3.52 4.23 -5.01
CA THR A 399 3.78 4.24 -3.56
C THR A 399 5.28 4.32 -3.31
N GLU A 400 5.68 5.25 -2.45
CA GLU A 400 7.07 5.47 -2.07
C GLU A 400 7.25 5.19 -0.57
N PHE A 401 8.17 4.28 -0.26
CA PHE A 401 8.61 3.93 1.08
C PHE A 401 9.97 4.57 1.35
N THR A 402 10.04 5.46 2.32
CA THR A 402 11.27 6.18 2.66
C THR A 402 11.65 5.90 4.11
N GLY A 403 12.83 5.32 4.30
CA GLY A 403 13.47 5.22 5.62
C GLY A 403 14.59 6.25 5.72
N SER A 404 14.59 7.06 6.76
CA SER A 404 15.58 8.14 6.95
C SER A 404 16.08 8.20 8.39
N VAL A 405 17.32 8.65 8.54
CA VAL A 405 17.94 8.97 9.83
C VAL A 405 18.54 10.36 9.76
N GLY A 406 18.73 11.00 10.91
CA GLY A 406 19.42 12.28 10.93
C GLY A 406 19.34 13.02 12.24
N VAL A 407 19.57 14.33 12.15
CA VAL A 407 19.65 15.23 13.28
C VAL A 407 18.37 16.03 13.44
N TYR A 408 17.98 16.23 14.68
CA TYR A 408 16.80 16.96 15.09
C TYR A 408 17.21 18.14 15.95
N PHE A 409 16.59 19.27 15.71
CA PHE A 409 16.79 20.49 16.45
C PHE A 409 15.47 20.93 17.08
N ASN A 410 15.55 21.43 18.31
CA ASN A 410 14.40 21.91 19.06
C ASN A 410 14.72 23.26 19.68
N LEU A 411 13.86 24.25 19.44
CA LEU A 411 13.92 25.57 20.04
C LEU A 411 12.70 25.73 20.96
N PRO A 412 12.84 25.54 22.28
CA PRO A 412 11.74 25.77 23.20
C PRO A 412 11.40 27.26 23.24
N LEU A 413 10.17 27.62 22.86
CA LEU A 413 9.67 28.98 22.88
C LEU A 413 9.00 29.32 24.21
N SER A 414 8.32 28.35 24.82
CA SER A 414 7.66 28.48 26.12
C SER A 414 7.55 27.12 26.81
N SER A 415 6.89 27.08 27.97
CA SER A 415 6.57 25.81 28.66
C SER A 415 5.63 24.90 27.86
N HIS A 416 4.95 25.45 26.84
CA HIS A 416 3.96 24.73 26.03
C HIS A 416 4.31 24.67 24.54
N PHE A 417 5.16 25.57 24.03
CA PHE A 417 5.46 25.64 22.59
C PHE A 417 6.95 25.43 22.31
N ALA A 418 7.24 24.67 21.26
CA ALA A 418 8.58 24.50 20.73
C ALA A 418 8.57 24.49 19.20
N LEU A 419 9.60 25.08 18.60
CA LEU A 419 9.86 24.98 17.17
C LEU A 419 10.88 23.86 16.92
N GLY A 420 10.54 22.92 16.05
CA GLY A 420 11.43 21.86 15.65
C GLY A 420 11.90 22.04 14.22
N THR A 421 13.14 21.65 13.93
CA THR A 421 13.61 21.41 12.57
C THR A 421 14.46 20.14 12.52
N LYS A 422 14.66 19.59 11.33
CA LYS A 422 15.37 18.33 11.13
C LYS A 422 16.12 18.32 9.81
N ALA A 423 17.21 17.57 9.77
CA ALA A 423 17.94 17.27 8.54
C ALA A 423 18.13 15.76 8.47
N LEU A 424 17.56 15.14 7.46
CA LEU A 424 17.44 13.70 7.30
C LEU A 424 18.08 13.24 5.99
N ILE A 425 18.77 12.11 6.05
CA ILE A 425 19.24 11.36 4.89
C ILE A 425 18.69 9.94 4.97
N GLY A 426 18.31 9.39 3.82
CA GLY A 426 17.63 8.12 3.78
C GLY A 426 17.65 7.44 2.44
N ARG A 427 16.92 6.34 2.36
CA ARG A 427 16.68 5.60 1.13
C ARG A 427 15.18 5.52 0.87
N SER A 428 14.83 5.77 -0.37
CA SER A 428 13.47 5.74 -0.90
C SER A 428 13.35 4.61 -1.92
N ILE A 429 12.33 3.76 -1.75
CA ILE A 429 11.97 2.65 -2.63
C ILE A 429 10.58 2.94 -3.18
N THR A 430 10.39 2.74 -4.48
CA THR A 430 9.11 2.96 -5.14
C THR A 430 8.51 1.62 -5.54
N GLN A 431 7.25 1.41 -5.20
CA GLN A 431 6.45 0.34 -5.74
C GLN A 431 5.91 0.74 -7.12
N GLU A 432 5.86 -0.24 -8.01
CA GLU A 432 5.45 -0.06 -9.40
C GLU A 432 3.95 0.24 -9.51
N LEU A 433 3.63 1.07 -10.51
CA LEU A 433 2.29 1.26 -11.03
C LEU A 433 2.12 0.28 -12.20
N ASP A 434 0.97 -0.40 -12.28
CA ASP A 434 0.79 -1.52 -13.20
C ASP A 434 -0.63 -1.53 -13.79
N ILE A 435 -0.71 -1.76 -15.10
CA ILE A 435 -1.93 -1.91 -15.88
C ILE A 435 -1.77 -3.16 -16.72
N ASP A 436 -2.72 -4.07 -16.59
CA ASP A 436 -2.81 -5.24 -17.47
C ASP A 436 -3.64 -4.92 -18.72
N GLY A 437 -3.25 -5.48 -19.84
CA GLY A 437 -4.06 -5.59 -21.04
C GLY A 437 -4.76 -6.94 -21.08
N HIS A 438 -6.00 -6.94 -21.57
CA HIS A 438 -6.72 -8.14 -21.94
C HIS A 438 -7.22 -8.01 -23.37
N ALA A 439 -7.05 -9.06 -24.16
CA ALA A 439 -7.62 -9.12 -25.50
C ALA A 439 -8.08 -10.54 -25.81
N GLU A 440 -9.15 -10.64 -26.61
CA GLU A 440 -9.60 -11.89 -27.20
C GLU A 440 -10.03 -11.68 -28.64
N GLY A 441 -9.97 -12.75 -29.43
CA GLY A 441 -10.29 -12.66 -30.84
C GLY A 441 -10.30 -13.98 -31.59
N ASN A 442 -10.36 -13.84 -32.91
CA ASN A 442 -10.30 -14.97 -33.83
C ASN A 442 -8.91 -15.05 -34.45
N LYS A 443 -8.32 -16.24 -34.43
CA LYS A 443 -6.97 -16.43 -34.95
C LYS A 443 -6.98 -16.35 -36.47
N LYS A 444 -6.06 -15.56 -37.01
CA LYS A 444 -5.95 -15.29 -38.45
C LYS A 444 -4.75 -15.99 -39.05
N ASP A 445 -4.94 -16.53 -40.24
CA ASP A 445 -3.85 -17.04 -41.06
C ASP A 445 -3.68 -16.16 -42.30
N ILE A 446 -2.43 -15.90 -42.67
CA ILE A 446 -2.10 -15.11 -43.86
C ILE A 446 -1.26 -16.01 -44.76
N SER A 447 -1.88 -16.46 -45.83
CA SER A 447 -1.20 -17.24 -46.86
C SER A 447 -0.46 -16.30 -47.82
N TYR A 448 0.82 -16.56 -48.02
CA TYR A 448 1.67 -15.84 -48.97
C TYR A 448 2.74 -16.76 -49.55
N SER A 449 3.31 -16.37 -50.68
CA SER A 449 4.49 -17.01 -51.25
C SER A 449 5.62 -16.00 -51.36
N MET A 450 6.85 -16.41 -51.05
CA MET A 450 8.02 -15.56 -51.22
C MET A 450 8.84 -16.04 -52.40
N THR A 451 9.31 -15.10 -53.21
CA THR A 451 10.29 -15.37 -54.26
C THR A 451 11.54 -14.57 -53.96
N LEU A 452 12.66 -15.27 -53.85
CA LEU A 452 13.97 -14.66 -53.70
C LEU A 452 14.54 -14.46 -55.10
N ASP A 453 14.66 -13.20 -55.54
CA ASP A 453 15.31 -12.87 -56.79
C ASP A 453 16.80 -12.59 -56.53
N ASN A 454 17.64 -13.51 -57.00
CA ASN A 454 19.09 -13.43 -56.85
C ASN A 454 19.79 -13.11 -58.19
N ARG A 455 19.10 -12.42 -59.11
CA ARG A 455 19.68 -12.00 -60.39
C ARG A 455 20.66 -10.83 -60.17
N PRO A 456 21.90 -10.88 -60.71
CA PRO A 456 22.96 -9.90 -60.44
C PRO A 456 22.63 -8.43 -60.75
N ASN A 457 21.66 -8.17 -61.64
CA ASN A 457 21.33 -6.84 -62.14
C ASN A 457 20.03 -6.26 -61.54
N GLN A 458 19.42 -6.94 -60.56
CA GLN A 458 18.21 -6.49 -59.87
C GLN A 458 18.37 -6.46 -58.34
N GLN A 459 19.59 -6.68 -57.84
CA GLN A 459 19.93 -6.50 -56.43
C GLN A 459 19.89 -5.01 -56.09
N ILE A 460 19.14 -4.65 -55.05
CA ILE A 460 19.25 -3.36 -54.39
C ILE A 460 20.45 -3.48 -53.44
N ASP A 461 21.48 -2.68 -53.64
CA ASP A 461 22.70 -2.62 -52.80
C ASP A 461 23.46 -3.96 -52.62
N GLY A 462 23.38 -4.88 -53.58
CA GLY A 462 24.12 -6.14 -53.56
C GLY A 462 23.48 -7.27 -52.72
N ASN A 463 22.28 -7.05 -52.19
CA ASN A 463 21.50 -8.07 -51.50
C ASN A 463 20.40 -8.65 -52.42
N PRO A 464 20.07 -9.95 -52.31
CA PRO A 464 18.96 -10.56 -53.05
C PRO A 464 17.65 -9.86 -52.69
N SER A 465 16.82 -9.54 -53.69
CA SER A 465 15.52 -8.89 -53.45
C SER A 465 14.47 -9.95 -53.15
N LEU A 466 13.86 -9.88 -51.97
CA LEU A 466 12.75 -10.73 -51.56
C LEU A 466 11.42 -10.08 -52.00
N SER A 467 10.66 -10.76 -52.85
CA SER A 467 9.32 -10.30 -53.27
C SER A 467 8.23 -11.20 -52.67
N ILE A 468 7.24 -10.58 -52.03
CA ILE A 468 6.03 -11.26 -51.57
C ILE A 468 5.05 -11.36 -52.75
N ASN A 469 4.62 -12.58 -53.07
CA ASN A 469 3.72 -12.92 -54.15
C ASN A 469 2.49 -13.65 -53.61
N ASN A 470 1.34 -13.51 -54.27
CA ASN A 470 0.08 -14.19 -53.92
C ASN A 470 -0.35 -13.99 -52.45
N LEU A 471 -0.24 -12.76 -51.95
CA LEU A 471 -0.67 -12.43 -50.59
C LEU A 471 -2.21 -12.53 -50.47
N GLU A 472 -2.70 -13.47 -49.67
CA GLU A 472 -4.12 -13.57 -49.34
C GLU A 472 -4.48 -12.65 -48.18
N TYR A 473 -5.75 -12.23 -48.08
CA TYR A 473 -6.21 -11.49 -46.90
C TYR A 473 -6.21 -12.42 -45.67
N PRO A 474 -6.10 -11.88 -44.44
CA PRO A 474 -6.17 -12.66 -43.22
C PRO A 474 -7.47 -13.46 -43.12
N ASN A 475 -7.35 -14.79 -43.19
CA ASN A 475 -8.47 -15.72 -43.16
C ASN A 475 -8.68 -16.25 -41.74
N ASN A 476 -9.93 -16.47 -41.33
CA ASN A 476 -10.25 -17.03 -40.01
C ASN A 476 -9.93 -18.54 -39.98
N THR A 477 -9.10 -18.98 -39.04
CA THR A 477 -8.77 -20.40 -38.87
C THR A 477 -9.89 -21.19 -38.18
N GLY A 478 -10.83 -20.49 -37.52
CA GLY A 478 -11.85 -21.06 -36.65
C GLY A 478 -11.39 -21.26 -35.20
N GLU A 479 -10.11 -21.00 -34.90
CA GLU A 479 -9.58 -21.00 -33.54
C GLU A 479 -9.80 -19.63 -32.89
N LYS A 480 -10.19 -19.61 -31.61
CA LYS A 480 -10.23 -18.40 -30.79
C LYS A 480 -8.98 -18.29 -29.93
N TRP A 481 -8.60 -17.08 -29.60
CA TRP A 481 -7.48 -16.79 -28.71
C TRP A 481 -7.90 -15.78 -27.64
N THR A 482 -7.19 -15.80 -26.51
CA THR A 482 -7.33 -14.85 -25.40
C THR A 482 -5.95 -14.68 -24.78
N GLU A 483 -5.59 -13.45 -24.42
CA GLU A 483 -4.32 -13.11 -23.80
C GLU A 483 -4.51 -12.06 -22.71
N ASP A 484 -3.80 -12.25 -21.59
CA ASP A 484 -3.62 -11.28 -20.52
C ASP A 484 -2.11 -10.91 -20.49
N TRP A 485 -1.75 -9.62 -20.48
CA TRP A 485 -0.34 -9.18 -20.47
C TRP A 485 -0.12 -7.89 -19.68
N GLU A 486 1.14 -7.55 -19.40
CA GLU A 486 1.53 -6.28 -18.76
C GLU A 486 1.51 -5.15 -19.79
N TYR A 487 0.43 -4.37 -19.82
CA TYR A 487 0.24 -3.30 -20.80
C TYR A 487 1.09 -2.07 -20.50
N LEU A 488 1.12 -1.65 -19.23
CA LEU A 488 1.92 -0.52 -18.78
C LEU A 488 2.43 -0.75 -17.36
N THR A 489 3.74 -0.81 -17.21
CA THR A 489 4.39 -0.90 -15.90
C THR A 489 5.33 0.28 -15.70
N ILE A 490 5.16 1.00 -14.59
CA ILE A 490 5.99 2.17 -14.24
C ILE A 490 6.64 1.95 -12.90
N GLY A 491 7.93 1.71 -12.94
CA GLY A 491 8.78 1.54 -11.77
C GLY A 491 9.78 2.67 -11.62
N ALA A 492 10.38 2.77 -10.43
CA ALA A 492 11.54 3.61 -10.22
C ALA A 492 12.58 2.91 -9.38
N GLU A 493 13.85 3.10 -9.75
CA GLU A 493 14.96 2.60 -8.96
C GLU A 493 14.96 3.22 -7.55
N SER A 494 15.46 2.45 -6.60
CA SER A 494 15.68 2.98 -5.25
C SER A 494 16.66 4.16 -5.29
N SER A 495 16.35 5.21 -4.53
CA SER A 495 17.08 6.49 -4.59
C SER A 495 17.43 6.99 -3.20
N THR A 496 18.51 7.76 -3.10
CA THR A 496 18.82 8.50 -1.87
C THR A 496 17.80 9.62 -1.68
N SER A 497 17.28 9.74 -0.46
CA SER A 497 16.34 10.77 -0.05
C SER A 497 17.02 11.76 0.89
N PHE A 498 16.77 13.04 0.67
CA PHE A 498 17.13 14.12 1.58
C PHE A 498 15.85 14.78 2.09
N GLY A 499 15.68 14.84 3.39
CA GLY A 499 14.50 15.43 4.03
C GLY A 499 14.90 16.57 4.95
N THR A 500 14.11 17.63 4.93
CA THR A 500 14.16 18.69 5.95
C THR A 500 12.74 19.07 6.33
N GLY A 501 12.56 19.81 7.41
CA GLY A 501 11.24 20.29 7.79
C GLY A 501 11.27 21.27 8.92
N ILE A 502 10.18 22.00 9.05
CA ILE A 502 9.87 22.85 10.19
C ILE A 502 8.62 22.33 10.88
N SER A 503 8.58 22.49 12.19
CA SER A 503 7.43 22.06 12.97
C SER A 503 7.15 22.96 14.16
N LEU A 504 5.88 23.10 14.49
CA LEU A 504 5.42 23.76 15.71
C LEU A 504 4.80 22.70 16.60
N THR A 505 5.43 22.45 17.74
CA THR A 505 4.99 21.47 18.73
C THR A 505 4.31 22.19 19.89
N TYR A 506 3.08 21.78 20.20
CA TYR A 506 2.31 22.19 21.36
C TYR A 506 2.24 21.05 22.37
N LYS A 507 2.84 21.24 23.55
CA LYS A 507 2.76 20.34 24.69
C LYS A 507 1.37 20.46 25.30
N TYR A 508 0.56 19.44 25.07
CA TYR A 508 -0.79 19.37 25.61
C TYR A 508 -0.82 18.83 27.04
N LYS A 509 -0.03 17.77 27.31
CA LYS A 509 0.10 17.12 28.63
C LYS A 509 1.56 16.74 28.90
N SER A 510 1.88 16.28 30.11
CA SER A 510 3.25 15.93 30.49
C SER A 510 3.91 14.99 29.48
N ASN A 511 3.15 14.02 28.97
CA ASN A 511 3.67 12.94 28.13
C ASN A 511 3.18 13.02 26.67
N PHE A 512 2.46 14.09 26.30
CA PHE A 512 1.85 14.24 24.98
C PHE A 512 2.04 15.60 24.36
N SER A 513 2.23 15.62 23.06
CA SER A 513 2.28 16.84 22.28
C SER A 513 1.59 16.67 20.93
N TRP A 514 1.11 17.78 20.40
CA TRP A 514 0.64 17.92 19.03
C TRP A 514 1.71 18.64 18.24
N ARG A 515 1.96 18.20 17.01
CA ARG A 515 2.91 18.89 16.12
C ARG A 515 2.26 19.17 14.79
N LEU A 516 2.23 20.42 14.40
CA LEU A 516 2.02 20.80 13.01
C LEU A 516 3.39 20.81 12.32
N PHE A 517 3.49 20.22 11.14
CA PHE A 517 4.74 20.16 10.41
C PHE A 517 4.58 20.50 8.92
N CYS A 518 5.65 21.05 8.38
CA CYS A 518 5.87 21.24 6.96
C CYS A 518 7.22 20.61 6.63
N ASP A 519 7.20 19.45 5.99
CA ASP A 519 8.39 18.71 5.59
C ASP A 519 8.64 18.90 4.09
N TYR A 520 9.89 19.07 3.70
CA TYR A 520 10.34 19.03 2.31
C TYR A 520 11.22 17.81 2.10
N ASP A 521 10.82 16.93 1.19
CA ASP A 521 11.61 15.77 0.77
C ASP A 521 12.05 15.91 -0.69
N TYR A 522 13.31 15.62 -0.93
CA TYR A 522 13.95 15.59 -2.24
C TYR A 522 14.49 14.18 -2.53
N THR A 523 14.12 13.63 -3.68
CA THR A 523 14.72 12.41 -4.24
C THR A 523 15.05 12.63 -5.73
N ARG A 524 16.13 12.00 -6.20
CA ARG A 524 16.46 11.95 -7.63
C ARG A 524 16.25 10.52 -8.11
N LYS A 525 15.23 10.29 -8.93
CA LYS A 525 14.79 8.97 -9.34
C LYS A 525 15.02 8.74 -10.84
N ASN A 526 15.34 7.50 -11.18
CA ASN A 526 15.31 6.99 -12.53
C ASN A 526 14.03 6.16 -12.65
N PHE A 527 13.08 6.67 -13.41
CA PHE A 527 11.84 5.98 -13.76
C PHE A 527 12.04 5.18 -15.04
N THR A 528 11.42 4.01 -15.07
CA THR A 528 11.30 3.17 -16.26
C THR A 528 9.82 2.90 -16.46
N ALA A 529 9.30 3.25 -17.64
CA ALA A 529 7.97 2.90 -18.07
C ALA A 529 8.09 1.88 -19.22
N LYS A 530 7.57 0.68 -19.00
CA LYS A 530 7.44 -0.34 -20.05
C LYS A 530 6.02 -0.30 -20.57
N TYR A 531 5.87 -0.11 -21.86
CA TYR A 531 4.57 0.03 -22.53
C TYR A 531 4.53 -0.92 -23.72
N ASP A 532 3.63 -1.90 -23.65
CA ASP A 532 3.48 -2.94 -24.66
C ASP A 532 2.02 -3.00 -25.14
N PRO A 533 1.60 -2.09 -26.04
CA PRO A 533 0.22 -2.05 -26.48
C PRO A 533 -0.16 -3.20 -27.43
N PHE A 534 0.81 -3.85 -28.07
CA PHE A 534 0.56 -4.80 -29.17
C PHE A 534 0.89 -6.25 -28.85
N HIS A 535 1.22 -6.58 -27.59
CA HIS A 535 1.56 -7.94 -27.14
C HIS A 535 0.62 -9.04 -27.65
N PHE A 536 -0.68 -8.74 -27.72
CA PHE A 536 -1.70 -9.70 -28.12
C PHE A 536 -1.61 -10.12 -29.60
N MET A 537 -0.93 -9.34 -30.45
CA MET A 537 -0.87 -9.58 -31.90
C MET A 537 -0.23 -10.93 -32.24
N GLU A 538 0.79 -11.35 -31.47
CA GLU A 538 1.44 -12.64 -31.66
C GLU A 538 0.49 -13.83 -31.48
N LYS A 539 -0.53 -13.67 -30.63
CA LYS A 539 -1.56 -14.68 -30.36
C LYS A 539 -2.68 -14.65 -31.39
N GLY A 540 -2.90 -13.49 -32.00
CA GLY A 540 -3.94 -13.25 -32.99
C GLY A 540 -3.70 -13.86 -34.35
N VAL A 541 -2.47 -14.31 -34.65
CA VAL A 541 -2.12 -14.86 -35.96
C VAL A 541 -1.36 -16.19 -35.89
N THR A 542 -1.24 -16.89 -37.01
CA THR A 542 -0.39 -18.09 -37.12
C THR A 542 1.09 -17.72 -37.14
N SER A 543 1.98 -18.67 -36.83
CA SER A 543 3.44 -18.43 -36.87
C SER A 543 3.93 -17.98 -38.25
N GLY A 544 3.31 -18.45 -39.34
CA GLY A 544 3.66 -18.01 -40.70
C GLY A 544 3.25 -16.56 -40.96
N ALA A 545 2.09 -16.15 -40.45
CA ALA A 545 1.59 -14.79 -40.53
C ALA A 545 2.38 -13.81 -39.63
N ASN A 546 2.83 -14.24 -38.44
CA ASN A 546 3.72 -13.43 -37.58
C ASN A 546 4.99 -13.01 -38.31
N VAL A 547 5.65 -13.94 -39.01
CA VAL A 547 6.86 -13.63 -39.79
C VAL A 547 6.59 -12.58 -40.86
N LEU A 548 5.42 -12.63 -41.50
CA LEU A 548 5.03 -11.61 -42.49
C LEU A 548 4.80 -10.24 -41.82
N MET A 549 4.10 -10.22 -40.68
CA MET A 549 3.84 -9.00 -39.91
C MET A 549 5.13 -8.31 -39.46
N GLU A 550 6.11 -9.10 -38.99
CA GLU A 550 7.45 -8.61 -38.64
C GLU A 550 8.20 -8.08 -39.89
N THR A 551 8.18 -8.84 -41.00
CA THR A 551 8.90 -8.50 -42.23
C THR A 551 8.35 -7.25 -42.93
N VAL A 552 7.04 -7.06 -42.90
CA VAL A 552 6.36 -5.89 -43.49
C VAL A 552 6.39 -4.69 -42.52
N GLY A 553 6.43 -4.96 -41.21
CA GLY A 553 6.52 -3.95 -40.15
C GLY A 553 7.81 -3.13 -40.19
N ASP A 554 8.95 -3.73 -40.55
CA ASP A 554 10.23 -3.01 -40.71
C ASP A 554 10.25 -2.02 -41.90
N TYR A 555 9.36 -2.19 -42.89
CA TYR A 555 9.20 -1.26 -44.02
C TYR A 555 8.20 -0.12 -43.74
N ALA A 556 7.46 -0.21 -42.64
CA ALA A 556 6.55 0.81 -42.15
C ALA A 556 7.12 1.42 -40.87
N ASP A 557 8.07 2.35 -41.02
CA ASP A 557 8.61 3.18 -39.94
C ASP A 557 7.49 3.60 -38.96
N GLY A 558 7.46 2.99 -37.76
CA GLY A 558 6.76 3.55 -36.60
C GLY A 558 5.64 2.74 -35.93
N LEU A 559 5.19 1.59 -36.46
CA LEU A 559 4.12 0.82 -35.78
C LEU A 559 4.60 -0.03 -34.60
N GLY A 560 5.89 -0.39 -34.55
CA GLY A 560 6.58 -0.98 -33.39
C GLY A 560 5.73 -1.96 -32.58
N PHE A 561 5.55 -3.18 -33.10
CA PHE A 561 4.90 -4.29 -32.40
C PHE A 561 5.67 -4.77 -31.15
N GLU A 562 6.84 -4.17 -30.87
CA GLU A 562 7.65 -4.47 -29.71
C GLU A 562 7.30 -3.56 -28.52
N ALA A 563 7.42 -4.11 -27.31
CA ALA A 563 7.34 -3.36 -26.08
C ALA A 563 8.35 -2.19 -26.08
N ARG A 564 7.85 -0.98 -25.85
CA ARG A 564 8.68 0.23 -25.75
C ARG A 564 9.07 0.48 -24.30
N GLU A 565 10.35 0.70 -24.06
CA GLU A 565 10.89 1.03 -22.74
C GLU A 565 11.31 2.50 -22.69
N TYR A 566 10.53 3.32 -22.00
CA TYR A 566 10.84 4.72 -21.79
C TYR A 566 11.60 4.91 -20.48
N LYS A 567 12.72 5.64 -20.54
CA LYS A 567 13.53 5.97 -19.36
C LYS A 567 13.51 7.45 -19.10
N MET A 568 13.36 7.81 -17.82
CA MET A 568 13.34 9.22 -17.44
C MET A 568 14.00 9.42 -16.09
N LYS A 569 14.83 10.46 -16.01
CA LYS A 569 15.43 10.90 -14.75
C LYS A 569 14.69 12.13 -14.24
N LYS A 570 14.07 12.02 -13.06
CA LYS A 570 13.31 13.13 -12.47
C LYS A 570 13.76 13.47 -11.06
N HIS A 571 13.75 14.76 -10.78
CA HIS A 571 13.84 15.30 -9.44
C HIS A 571 12.45 15.36 -8.83
N MET A 572 12.22 14.55 -7.80
CA MET A 572 10.97 14.50 -7.07
C MET A 572 11.09 15.40 -5.86
N ASN A 573 10.20 16.39 -5.80
CA ASN A 573 10.15 17.39 -4.74
C ASN A 573 8.77 17.33 -4.10
N TYR A 574 8.73 17.12 -2.79
CA TYR A 574 7.48 17.01 -2.06
C TYR A 574 7.48 17.90 -0.83
N VAL A 575 6.52 18.81 -0.76
CA VAL A 575 6.16 19.57 0.43
C VAL A 575 4.99 18.86 1.11
N THR A 576 5.22 18.29 2.28
CA THR A 576 4.21 17.60 3.07
C THR A 576 3.74 18.49 4.21
N LEU A 577 2.46 18.81 4.22
CA LEU A 577 1.80 19.49 5.33
C LEU A 577 1.03 18.46 6.16
N GLY A 578 1.21 18.47 7.47
CA GLY A 578 0.55 17.47 8.31
C GLY A 578 0.47 17.79 9.78
N LEU A 579 -0.14 16.84 10.49
CA LEU A 579 -0.30 16.83 11.93
C LEU A 579 0.31 15.53 12.47
N SER A 580 1.10 15.64 13.53
CA SER A 580 1.66 14.52 14.27
C SER A 580 1.13 14.50 15.69
N PHE A 581 0.95 13.29 16.20
CA PHE A 581 0.75 13.01 17.60
C PHE A 581 2.04 12.45 18.21
N LEU A 582 2.45 12.98 19.35
CA LEU A 582 3.74 12.68 19.96
C LEU A 582 3.57 12.15 21.37
N VAL A 583 4.26 11.05 21.65
CA VAL A 583 4.57 10.56 22.99
C VAL A 583 5.94 11.11 23.38
N ASN A 584 6.00 11.89 24.45
CA ASN A 584 7.26 12.37 25.02
C ASN A 584 7.90 11.24 25.85
N LEU A 585 9.23 11.08 25.77
CA LEU A 585 9.99 9.98 26.35
C LEU A 585 10.87 10.40 27.52
#